data_AF-A0A915NSL3-F1
#
_entry.id   AF-A0A915NSL3-F1
#
_cell.length_a   1.000
_cell.length_b   1.000
_cell.length_c   1.000
_cell.angle_alpha   90.00
_cell.angle_beta   90.00
_cell.angle_gamma   90.00
#
_symmetry.space_group_name_H-M   'P 1'
#
loop_
_entity.id
_entity.type
_entity.pdbx_description
1 polymer ?
#
loop_
_entity_poly.entity_id
_entity_poly.type
_entity_poly.pdbx_seq_one_letter_code
_entity_poly.pdbx_strand_id
1 'polypeptide(L)'
;MFGYLSGSILFVMAAKICLIYPFGELNFLLQKFFQIYSAWAWPLPLIIEDITTNKDPDIKNFNDFWDFNKLKLNEESSKSGDKMPILTSSFPEQNTAHNVNEFTLKIILREIKEAYYTMDELNFNNKSNLEKINLFDELNYKSIYEHFLITECISLSYSNPEIRCSKVKSRVRIAMTKWVDEEVDTLKLKDCLEEYHVLTGYEFKRTIKYE
;
A
#
# COMPACT_ATOMS: atom_id res chain seq x y z
N MET A 1 -4.19 -0.26 5.86
CA MET A 1 -5.16 -1.39 5.99
C MET A 1 -5.28 -2.14 4.68
N PHE A 2 -5.72 -1.55 3.56
CA PHE A 2 -5.88 -2.23 2.25
C PHE A 2 -4.60 -2.48 1.43
N GLY A 3 -3.42 -2.46 2.04
CA GLY A 3 -2.17 -2.72 1.31
C GLY A 3 -1.59 -1.54 0.52
N TYR A 4 -1.99 -0.30 0.87
CA TYR A 4 -1.34 0.93 0.40
C TYR A 4 -0.36 1.48 1.42
N LEU A 5 0.45 2.45 1.00
CA LEU A 5 1.44 3.13 1.82
C LEU A 5 0.76 3.88 2.98
N SER A 6 1.09 3.51 4.21
CA SER A 6 0.71 4.25 5.42
C SER A 6 1.75 5.32 5.73
N GLY A 7 1.41 6.25 6.65
CA GLY A 7 2.35 7.28 7.10
C GLY A 7 3.68 6.73 7.62
N SER A 8 3.66 5.57 8.31
CA SER A 8 4.88 4.88 8.74
C SER A 8 5.75 4.40 7.58
N ILE A 9 5.15 3.88 6.51
CA ILE A 9 5.88 3.42 5.32
C ILE A 9 6.50 4.62 4.59
N LEU A 10 5.69 5.67 4.37
CA LEU A 10 6.16 6.91 3.74
C LEU A 10 7.28 7.58 4.54
N PHE A 11 7.23 7.53 5.87
CA PHE A 11 8.28 8.04 6.73
C PHE A 11 9.61 7.33 6.47
N VAL A 12 9.62 6.00 6.43
CA VAL A 12 10.85 5.22 6.18
C VAL A 12 11.40 5.53 4.78
N MET A 13 10.52 5.57 3.78
CA MET A 13 10.88 5.93 2.41
C MET A 13 11.47 7.35 2.32
N ALA A 14 10.84 8.33 2.96
CA ALA A 14 11.34 9.71 2.97
C ALA A 14 12.66 9.83 3.73
N ALA A 15 12.79 9.18 4.88
CA ALA A 15 14.02 9.15 5.68
C ALA A 15 15.21 8.62 4.87
N LYS A 16 15.01 7.54 4.09
CA LYS A 16 16.06 7.01 3.22
C LYS A 16 16.53 8.02 2.17
N ILE A 17 15.62 8.81 1.60
CA ILE A 17 15.98 9.88 0.65
C ILE A 17 16.77 10.98 1.35
N CYS A 18 16.36 11.40 2.54
CA CYS A 18 17.09 12.38 3.35
C CYS A 18 18.50 11.89 3.71
N LEU A 19 18.68 10.59 3.97
CA LEU A 19 20.00 10.00 4.24
C LEU A 19 20.91 10.00 3.00
N ILE A 20 20.35 9.76 1.81
CA ILE A 20 21.12 9.79 0.55
C ILE A 20 21.47 11.25 0.18
N TYR A 21 20.58 12.20 0.49
CA TYR A 21 20.71 13.62 0.14
C TYR A 21 20.57 14.53 1.38
N PRO A 22 21.54 14.55 2.30
CA PRO A 22 21.42 15.23 3.60
C PRO A 22 21.28 16.75 3.52
N PHE A 23 21.71 17.36 2.41
CA PHE A 23 21.66 18.81 2.19
C PHE A 23 20.62 19.20 1.11
N GLY A 24 19.73 18.27 0.73
CA GLY A 24 18.71 18.53 -0.27
C GLY A 24 17.62 19.48 0.24
N GLU A 25 17.24 20.44 -0.59
CA GLU A 25 16.04 21.25 -0.36
C GLU A 25 14.77 20.40 -0.60
N LEU A 26 13.64 20.80 -0.02
CA LEU A 26 12.38 20.03 -0.08
C LEU A 26 11.98 19.62 -1.50
N ASN A 27 12.04 20.55 -2.45
CA ASN A 27 11.66 20.30 -3.84
C ASN A 27 12.57 19.26 -4.51
N PHE A 28 13.88 19.38 -4.27
CA PHE A 28 14.86 18.42 -4.75
C PHE A 28 14.64 17.04 -4.12
N LEU A 29 14.43 16.98 -2.80
CA LEU A 29 14.16 15.72 -2.08
C LEU A 29 12.89 15.04 -2.60
N LEU A 30 11.82 15.81 -2.87
CA LEU A 30 10.58 15.28 -3.42
C LEU A 30 10.77 14.73 -4.83
N GLN A 31 11.50 15.44 -5.70
CA GLN A 31 11.85 14.93 -7.03
C GLN A 31 12.67 13.63 -6.93
N LYS A 32 13.65 13.58 -6.00
CA LYS A 32 14.46 12.38 -5.76
C LYS A 32 13.65 11.23 -5.20
N PHE A 33 12.64 11.50 -4.37
CA PHE A 33 11.72 10.48 -3.87
C PHE A 33 11.04 9.73 -5.02
N PHE A 34 10.37 10.44 -5.93
CA PHE A 34 9.68 9.80 -7.04
C PHE A 34 10.64 9.19 -8.06
N GLN A 35 11.78 9.85 -8.33
CA GLN A 35 12.81 9.31 -9.23
C GLN A 35 13.38 7.97 -8.73
N ILE A 36 13.78 7.90 -7.45
CA ILE A 36 14.41 6.69 -6.89
C ILE A 36 13.39 5.57 -6.79
N TYR A 37 12.20 5.83 -6.25
CA TYR A 37 11.21 4.78 -6.00
C TYR A 37 10.47 4.31 -7.26
N SER A 38 10.41 5.12 -8.33
CA SER A 38 9.91 4.66 -9.63
C SER A 38 10.85 3.67 -10.32
N ALA A 39 12.16 3.78 -10.07
CA ALA A 39 13.19 2.91 -10.65
C ALA A 39 13.75 1.87 -9.66
N TRP A 40 13.21 1.81 -8.45
CA TRP A 40 13.69 0.87 -7.43
C TRP A 40 13.42 -0.57 -7.85
N ALA A 41 14.43 -1.43 -7.72
CA ALA A 41 14.37 -2.83 -8.14
C ALA A 41 13.62 -3.71 -7.13
N TRP A 42 12.33 -3.42 -6.89
CA TRP A 42 11.46 -4.25 -6.06
C TRP A 42 11.53 -5.73 -6.51
N PRO A 43 11.63 -6.70 -5.58
CA PRO A 43 11.47 -6.61 -4.13
C PRO A 43 12.79 -6.38 -3.34
N LEU A 44 13.78 -5.67 -3.88
CA LEU A 44 14.97 -5.30 -3.10
C LEU A 44 14.56 -4.50 -1.85
N PRO A 45 15.00 -4.88 -0.63
CA PRO A 45 14.56 -4.22 0.59
C PRO A 45 15.08 -2.80 0.72
N LEU A 46 14.19 -1.93 1.18
CA LEU A 46 14.53 -0.58 1.61
C LEU A 46 14.87 -0.62 3.10
N ILE A 47 16.11 -0.25 3.42
CA ILE A 47 16.66 -0.30 4.78
C ILE A 47 17.31 1.06 5.11
N ILE A 48 17.00 1.63 6.28
CA ILE A 48 17.51 2.95 6.73
C ILE A 48 18.96 2.84 7.20
N GLU A 49 19.24 1.90 8.10
CA GLU A 49 20.57 1.61 8.64
C GLU A 49 21.00 0.21 8.19
N ASP A 50 22.31 -0.02 8.02
CA ASP A 50 22.78 -1.38 7.83
C ASP A 50 22.29 -2.22 9.01
N ILE A 51 21.70 -3.38 8.72
CA ILE A 51 21.28 -4.37 9.73
C ILE A 51 22.53 -4.68 10.53
N THR A 52 22.73 -3.99 11.65
CA THR A 52 23.98 -4.09 12.38
C THR A 52 24.10 -5.54 12.78
N THR A 53 25.16 -6.17 12.30
CA THR A 53 25.58 -7.51 12.69
C THR A 53 26.03 -7.54 14.15
N ASN A 54 25.43 -6.75 15.05
CA ASN A 54 25.38 -7.04 16.47
C ASN A 54 24.29 -8.10 16.68
N LYS A 55 24.51 -9.25 16.04
CA LYS A 55 23.92 -10.51 16.44
C LYS A 55 24.51 -10.80 17.80
N ASP A 56 23.88 -10.29 18.86
CA ASP A 56 24.20 -10.72 20.20
C ASP A 56 24.06 -12.26 20.18
N PRO A 57 25.13 -13.03 20.41
CA PRO A 57 25.13 -14.49 20.22
C PRO A 57 24.11 -15.22 21.11
N ASP A 58 23.51 -14.52 22.06
CA ASP A 58 22.45 -14.97 22.95
C ASP A 58 21.02 -14.83 22.37
N ILE A 59 20.83 -14.10 21.28
CA ILE A 59 19.53 -13.98 20.58
C ILE A 59 19.36 -15.15 19.60
N LYS A 60 19.33 -16.38 20.11
CA LYS A 60 19.20 -17.60 19.29
C LYS A 60 17.75 -18.01 18.97
N ASN A 61 16.74 -17.36 19.56
CA ASN A 61 15.37 -17.89 19.59
C ASN A 61 14.26 -16.88 19.21
N PHE A 62 14.42 -16.08 18.15
CA PHE A 62 13.29 -15.35 17.56
C PHE A 62 13.05 -15.82 16.13
N ASN A 63 11.99 -16.63 15.94
CA ASN A 63 11.58 -17.15 14.64
C ASN A 63 10.92 -16.09 13.73
N ASP A 64 10.69 -14.87 14.22
CA ASP A 64 9.89 -13.84 13.55
C ASP A 64 10.71 -12.77 12.80
N PHE A 65 12.01 -13.00 12.59
CA PHE A 65 12.87 -12.08 11.86
C PHE A 65 12.59 -12.11 10.34
N TRP A 66 12.52 -10.94 9.70
CA TRP A 66 12.42 -10.83 8.23
C TRP A 66 13.78 -11.09 7.59
N ASP A 67 13.92 -12.19 6.84
CA ASP A 67 15.19 -12.65 6.27
C ASP A 67 15.16 -12.64 4.74
N PHE A 68 15.97 -11.76 4.13
CA PHE A 68 16.11 -11.63 2.68
C PHE A 68 16.56 -12.93 2.00
N ASN A 69 17.35 -13.77 2.67
CA ASN A 69 17.82 -15.03 2.09
C ASN A 69 16.70 -16.07 1.98
N LYS A 70 15.65 -15.98 2.81
CA LYS A 70 14.48 -16.87 2.74
C LYS A 70 13.54 -16.52 1.57
N LEU A 71 13.62 -15.29 1.04
CA LEU A 71 12.84 -14.87 -0.14
C LEU A 71 13.23 -15.62 -1.41
N LYS A 72 14.49 -16.07 -1.50
CA LYS A 72 15.04 -16.69 -2.72
C LYS A 72 14.79 -18.19 -2.84
N LEU A 73 14.20 -18.84 -1.85
CA LEU A 73 14.20 -20.31 -1.78
C LEU A 73 12.86 -21.00 -2.02
N ASN A 74 11.71 -20.30 -1.95
CA ASN A 74 10.42 -20.95 -2.17
C ASN A 74 9.47 -20.02 -2.95
N GLU A 75 9.30 -20.30 -4.24
CA GLU A 75 8.32 -19.62 -5.12
C GLU A 75 6.87 -19.76 -4.61
N GLU A 76 6.60 -20.69 -3.69
CA GLU A 76 5.28 -20.93 -3.10
C GLU A 76 5.02 -20.21 -1.76
N SER A 77 6.03 -19.58 -1.13
CA SER A 77 5.91 -19.01 0.23
C SER A 77 6.17 -17.52 0.33
N SER A 78 6.11 -16.78 -0.78
CA SER A 78 6.18 -15.31 -0.74
C SER A 78 4.93 -14.81 -0.02
N LYS A 79 5.09 -14.35 1.23
CA LYS A 79 3.97 -13.83 2.00
C LYS A 79 3.51 -12.53 1.34
N SER A 80 2.20 -12.25 1.40
CA SER A 80 1.68 -10.89 1.19
C SER A 80 2.57 -9.95 2.00
N GLY A 81 3.25 -9.01 1.33
CA GLY A 81 4.25 -8.14 1.95
C GLY A 81 5.66 -8.21 1.38
N ASP A 82 6.10 -9.37 0.89
CA ASP A 82 7.48 -9.55 0.42
C ASP A 82 7.75 -8.85 -0.93
N LYS A 83 6.70 -8.33 -1.57
CA LYS A 83 6.76 -7.65 -2.87
C LYS A 83 7.31 -6.22 -2.80
N MET A 84 7.17 -5.57 -1.64
CA MET A 84 7.66 -4.21 -1.40
C MET A 84 8.28 -4.10 0.00
N PRO A 85 9.41 -4.76 0.29
CA PRO A 85 9.92 -4.83 1.65
C PRO A 85 10.52 -3.51 2.10
N ILE A 86 9.93 -2.93 3.15
CA ILE A 86 10.34 -1.65 3.73
C ILE A 86 10.55 -1.87 5.23
N LEU A 87 11.82 -1.92 5.65
CA LEU A 87 12.20 -2.32 6.99
C LEU A 87 12.37 -1.10 7.91
N THR A 88 11.82 -1.19 9.12
CA THR A 88 12.12 -0.22 10.19
C THR A 88 13.43 -0.55 10.87
N SER A 89 14.13 0.47 11.36
CA SER A 89 15.37 0.34 12.12
C SER A 89 15.20 -0.19 13.55
N SER A 90 13.97 -0.34 14.04
CA SER A 90 13.71 -0.93 15.37
C SER A 90 13.90 -2.44 15.33
N PHE A 91 14.79 -2.95 16.16
CA PHE A 91 14.97 -4.39 16.37
C PHE A 91 13.80 -4.98 17.20
N PRO A 92 13.25 -6.17 16.85
CA PRO A 92 13.54 -6.94 15.63
C PRO A 92 12.96 -6.25 14.39
N GLU A 93 13.69 -6.27 13.28
CA GLU A 93 13.34 -5.60 12.03
C GLU A 93 12.04 -6.18 11.47
N GLN A 94 11.11 -5.29 11.15
CA GLN A 94 9.80 -5.65 10.59
C GLN A 94 9.55 -4.97 9.26
N ASN A 95 8.95 -5.72 8.33
CA ASN A 95 8.44 -5.17 7.09
C ASN A 95 7.14 -4.39 7.35
N THR A 96 7.24 -3.06 7.30
CA THR A 96 6.09 -2.17 7.49
C THR A 96 5.08 -2.24 6.36
N ALA A 97 5.52 -2.63 5.17
CA ALA A 97 4.71 -2.79 3.97
C ALA A 97 4.16 -4.23 3.79
N HIS A 98 4.05 -5.00 4.89
CA HIS A 98 3.56 -6.39 4.86
C HIS A 98 2.14 -6.57 4.29
N ASN A 99 1.34 -5.51 4.17
CA ASN A 99 0.01 -5.60 3.57
C ASN A 99 0.00 -5.31 2.06
N VAL A 100 1.12 -4.87 1.48
CA VAL A 100 1.21 -4.60 0.03
C VAL A 100 1.11 -5.93 -0.73
N ASN A 101 0.16 -6.01 -1.66
CA ASN A 101 -0.07 -7.17 -2.51
C ASN A 101 0.27 -6.83 -3.97
N GLU A 102 0.07 -7.78 -4.90
CA GLU A 102 0.37 -7.57 -6.32
C GLU A 102 -0.36 -6.37 -6.91
N PHE A 103 -1.64 -6.29 -6.60
CA PHE A 103 -2.55 -5.29 -7.15
C PHE A 103 -2.20 -3.89 -6.65
N THR A 104 -2.02 -3.73 -5.34
CA THR A 104 -1.68 -2.43 -4.77
C THR A 104 -0.27 -2.01 -5.14
N LEU A 105 0.68 -2.94 -5.26
CA LEU A 105 2.01 -2.63 -5.74
C LEU A 105 1.97 -2.04 -7.15
N LYS A 106 1.21 -2.63 -8.08
CA LYS A 106 1.04 -2.09 -9.44
C LYS A 106 0.51 -0.66 -9.44
N ILE A 107 -0.49 -0.37 -8.61
CA ILE A 107 -1.04 0.98 -8.47
C ILE A 107 0.00 1.93 -7.88
N ILE A 108 0.65 1.56 -6.77
CA ILE A 108 1.68 2.38 -6.12
C ILE A 108 2.79 2.74 -7.10
N LEU A 109 3.32 1.77 -7.86
CA LEU A 109 4.39 2.01 -8.82
C LEU A 109 3.93 2.88 -9.99
N ARG A 110 2.69 2.69 -10.46
CA ARG A 110 2.10 3.56 -11.48
C ARG A 110 2.04 5.01 -10.99
N GLU A 111 1.44 5.26 -9.84
CA GLU A 111 1.30 6.63 -9.30
C GLU A 111 2.66 7.29 -9.02
N ILE A 112 3.64 6.53 -8.47
CA ILE A 112 5.00 7.05 -8.24
C ILE A 112 5.69 7.41 -9.57
N LYS A 113 5.47 6.63 -10.63
CA LYS A 113 6.05 6.86 -11.95
C LYS A 113 5.41 8.05 -12.67
N GLU A 114 4.08 8.17 -12.63
CA GLU A 114 3.36 9.34 -13.15
C GLU A 114 3.78 10.64 -12.45
N ALA A 115 3.92 10.58 -11.12
CA ALA A 115 4.45 11.68 -10.32
C ALA A 115 5.86 12.09 -10.76
N TYR A 116 6.75 11.12 -10.97
CA TYR A 116 8.11 11.40 -11.47
C TYR A 116 8.07 12.09 -12.84
N TYR A 117 7.32 11.56 -13.80
CA TYR A 117 7.22 12.15 -15.15
C TYR A 117 6.66 13.56 -15.12
N THR A 118 5.61 13.80 -14.34
CA THR A 118 5.02 15.14 -14.19
C THR A 118 6.04 16.15 -13.65
N MET A 119 6.88 15.74 -12.70
CA MET A 119 7.94 16.60 -12.14
C MET A 119 9.11 16.81 -13.11
N ASP A 120 9.47 15.79 -13.87
CA ASP A 120 10.59 15.83 -14.81
C ASP A 120 10.26 16.71 -16.03
N GLU A 121 9.07 16.54 -16.62
CA GLU A 121 8.58 17.30 -17.78
C GLU A 121 8.48 18.80 -17.48
N LEU A 122 7.96 19.14 -16.30
CA LEU A 122 7.71 20.54 -15.93
C LEU A 122 8.94 21.23 -15.34
N ASN A 123 10.09 20.56 -15.29
CA ASN A 123 11.32 21.03 -14.65
C ASN A 123 11.02 21.63 -13.27
N PHE A 124 10.63 20.77 -12.32
CA PHE A 124 10.11 21.10 -10.98
C PHE A 124 10.88 22.20 -10.22
N ASN A 125 12.17 22.41 -10.54
CA ASN A 125 12.99 23.46 -9.94
C ASN A 125 12.65 24.88 -10.41
N ASN A 126 11.84 25.03 -11.46
CA ASN A 126 11.33 26.32 -11.92
C ASN A 126 10.04 26.68 -11.16
N LYS A 127 10.14 27.71 -10.31
CA LYS A 127 9.04 28.19 -9.45
C LYS A 127 7.76 28.56 -10.22
N SER A 128 7.88 28.99 -11.48
CA SER A 128 6.72 29.32 -12.34
C SER A 128 5.95 28.11 -12.87
N ASN A 129 6.56 26.92 -12.84
CA ASN A 129 5.92 25.68 -13.25
C ASN A 129 5.34 24.89 -12.07
N LEU A 130 5.82 25.13 -10.84
CA LEU A 130 5.31 24.50 -9.62
C LEU A 130 3.80 24.72 -9.41
N GLU A 131 3.29 25.90 -9.72
CA GLU A 131 1.85 26.22 -9.62
C GLU A 131 0.98 25.46 -10.64
N LYS A 132 1.60 24.89 -11.68
CA LYS A 132 0.92 24.10 -12.73
C LYS A 132 0.96 22.59 -12.45
N ILE A 133 1.66 22.18 -11.39
CA ILE A 133 1.86 20.78 -11.04
C ILE A 133 0.74 20.34 -10.12
N ASN A 134 -0.22 19.63 -10.70
CA ASN A 134 -1.40 19.11 -10.03
C ASN A 134 -1.11 17.74 -9.37
N LEU A 135 -0.01 17.65 -8.64
CA LEU A 135 0.46 16.38 -8.04
C LEU A 135 -0.46 15.89 -6.92
N PHE A 136 -1.07 16.83 -6.18
CA PHE A 136 -1.88 16.54 -5.00
C PHE A 136 -3.37 16.77 -5.26
N ASP A 137 -3.78 16.88 -6.52
CA ASP A 137 -5.18 16.97 -6.89
C ASP A 137 -5.92 15.69 -6.48
N GLU A 138 -7.20 15.84 -6.14
CA GLU A 138 -8.01 14.69 -5.78
C GLU A 138 -8.13 13.70 -6.94
N LEU A 139 -7.82 12.43 -6.66
CA LEU A 139 -7.98 11.36 -7.62
C LEU A 139 -9.47 11.17 -7.94
N ASN A 140 -9.88 11.45 -9.18
CA ASN A 140 -11.22 11.13 -9.65
C ASN A 140 -11.36 9.64 -9.96
N TYR A 141 -11.40 8.81 -8.92
CA TYR A 141 -11.49 7.35 -9.07
C TYR A 141 -12.71 6.90 -9.89
N LYS A 142 -13.78 7.71 -9.93
CA LYS A 142 -15.00 7.43 -10.70
C LYS A 142 -14.78 7.46 -12.21
N SER A 143 -13.80 8.22 -12.69
CA SER A 143 -13.43 8.24 -14.11
C SER A 143 -12.43 7.14 -14.49
N ILE A 144 -11.80 6.50 -13.51
CA ILE A 144 -10.74 5.51 -13.72
C ILE A 144 -11.32 4.09 -13.86
N TYR A 145 -12.38 3.78 -13.10
CA TYR A 145 -12.99 2.46 -13.07
C TYR A 145 -14.44 2.51 -13.53
N GLU A 146 -14.85 1.52 -14.32
CA GLU A 146 -16.23 1.40 -14.80
C GLU A 146 -17.16 0.79 -13.75
N HIS A 147 -16.61 -0.07 -12.87
CA HIS A 147 -17.38 -0.88 -11.94
C HIS A 147 -16.87 -0.66 -10.50
N PHE A 148 -17.80 -0.61 -9.55
CA PHE A 148 -17.50 -0.40 -8.13
C PHE A 148 -18.27 -1.38 -7.26
N LEU A 149 -17.62 -1.84 -6.19
CA LEU A 149 -18.27 -2.53 -5.09
C LEU A 149 -18.44 -1.56 -3.92
N ILE A 150 -19.68 -1.39 -3.46
CA ILE A 150 -19.99 -0.58 -2.29
C ILE A 150 -20.20 -1.52 -1.10
N THR A 151 -19.43 -1.31 -0.03
CA THR A 151 -19.54 -2.08 1.21
C THR A 151 -20.07 -1.19 2.33
N GLU A 152 -21.28 -1.47 2.79
CA GLU A 152 -21.89 -0.77 3.92
C GLU A 152 -21.89 -1.68 5.16
N CYS A 153 -21.44 -1.12 6.29
CA CYS A 153 -21.48 -1.82 7.57
C CYS A 153 -22.57 -1.18 8.43
N ILE A 154 -23.64 -1.94 8.69
CA ILE A 154 -24.77 -1.50 9.49
C ILE A 154 -24.71 -2.24 10.84
N SER A 155 -24.79 -1.51 11.95
CA SER A 155 -24.89 -2.07 13.29
C SER A 155 -26.22 -1.66 13.91
N LEU A 156 -27.04 -2.64 14.32
CA LEU A 156 -28.30 -2.41 15.02
C LEU A 156 -28.12 -2.19 16.53
N SER A 157 -26.93 -2.49 17.07
CA SER A 157 -26.59 -2.25 18.47
C SER A 157 -25.79 -0.96 18.61
N TYR A 158 -26.17 -0.13 19.60
CA TYR A 158 -25.43 1.08 19.99
C TYR A 158 -24.08 0.76 20.67
N SER A 159 -23.86 -0.48 21.11
CA SER A 159 -22.58 -0.88 21.71
C SER A 159 -21.52 -1.15 20.64
N ASN A 160 -20.56 -0.23 20.54
CA ASN A 160 -19.31 -0.33 19.78
C ASN A 160 -19.43 -0.73 18.29
N PRO A 161 -20.21 0.01 17.47
CA PRO A 161 -20.31 -0.23 16.03
C PRO A 161 -18.95 -0.19 15.31
N GLU A 162 -18.04 0.68 15.75
CA GLU A 162 -16.70 0.84 15.16
C GLU A 162 -15.85 -0.43 15.23
N ILE A 163 -15.89 -1.16 16.36
CA ILE A 163 -15.12 -2.39 16.55
C ILE A 163 -15.62 -3.45 15.57
N ARG A 164 -16.94 -3.57 15.42
CA ARG A 164 -17.57 -4.53 14.51
C ARG A 164 -17.24 -4.20 13.06
N CYS A 165 -17.41 -2.95 12.65
CA CYS A 165 -17.10 -2.53 11.29
C CYS A 165 -15.60 -2.63 10.98
N SER A 166 -14.72 -2.39 11.94
CA SER A 166 -13.27 -2.62 11.78
C SER A 166 -12.94 -4.09 11.55
N LYS A 167 -13.62 -5.01 12.24
CA LYS A 167 -13.48 -6.46 12.01
C LYS A 167 -13.96 -6.86 10.61
N VAL A 168 -15.10 -6.32 10.15
CA VAL A 168 -15.61 -6.53 8.79
C VAL A 168 -14.62 -6.01 7.75
N LYS A 169 -14.14 -4.77 7.89
CA LYS A 169 -13.13 -4.18 7.00
C LYS A 169 -11.89 -5.07 6.86
N SER A 170 -11.40 -5.65 7.98
CA SER A 170 -10.21 -6.51 7.96
C SER A 170 -10.46 -7.81 7.20
N ARG A 171 -11.64 -8.41 7.35
CA ARG A 171 -12.03 -9.64 6.63
C ARG A 171 -12.28 -9.40 5.14
N VAL A 172 -12.99 -8.33 4.79
CA VAL A 172 -13.21 -7.93 3.39
C VAL A 172 -11.89 -7.80 2.66
N ARG A 173 -10.90 -7.15 3.28
CA ARG A 173 -9.55 -7.06 2.72
C ARG A 173 -8.93 -8.44 2.49
N ILE A 174 -8.94 -9.33 3.48
CA ILE A 174 -8.34 -10.67 3.34
C ILE A 174 -9.03 -11.45 2.21
N ALA A 175 -10.36 -11.39 2.16
CA ALA A 175 -11.15 -12.02 1.10
C ALA A 175 -10.80 -11.47 -0.28
N MET A 176 -10.69 -10.15 -0.42
CA MET A 176 -10.29 -9.50 -1.67
C MET A 176 -8.86 -9.85 -2.09
N THR A 177 -7.91 -9.88 -1.16
CA THR A 177 -6.52 -10.28 -1.47
C THR A 177 -6.49 -11.72 -1.97
N LYS A 178 -7.16 -12.65 -1.28
CA LYS A 178 -7.27 -14.05 -1.73
C LYS A 178 -7.94 -14.16 -3.09
N TRP A 179 -9.03 -13.44 -3.31
CA TRP A 179 -9.76 -13.45 -4.58
C TRP A 179 -8.92 -12.93 -5.76
N VAL A 180 -8.02 -11.97 -5.51
CA VAL A 180 -7.09 -11.47 -6.54
C VAL A 180 -5.92 -12.44 -6.78
N ASP A 181 -5.42 -13.09 -5.72
CA ASP A 181 -4.28 -14.00 -5.80
C ASP A 181 -4.65 -15.41 -6.32
N GLU A 182 -5.90 -15.85 -6.14
CA GLU A 182 -6.43 -17.09 -6.72
C GLU A 182 -6.83 -16.83 -8.19
N GLU A 183 -6.22 -17.54 -9.13
CA GLU A 183 -6.43 -17.37 -10.59
C GLU A 183 -7.93 -17.30 -10.97
N VAL A 184 -8.37 -16.06 -11.22
CA VAL A 184 -9.50 -15.47 -11.98
C VAL A 184 -10.78 -16.26 -12.30
N ASP A 185 -10.84 -17.60 -12.34
CA ASP A 185 -11.96 -18.30 -13.01
C ASP A 185 -12.71 -19.38 -12.20
N THR A 186 -12.49 -19.53 -10.89
CA THR A 186 -13.22 -20.57 -10.13
C THR A 186 -13.99 -20.08 -8.90
N LEU A 187 -13.54 -19.04 -8.20
CA LEU A 187 -14.24 -18.53 -7.02
C LEU A 187 -15.02 -17.24 -7.31
N LYS A 188 -16.35 -17.32 -7.14
CA LYS A 188 -17.18 -16.11 -7.15
C LYS A 188 -16.86 -15.34 -5.87
N LEU A 189 -16.72 -14.01 -5.97
CA LEU A 189 -16.50 -13.13 -4.81
C LEU A 189 -17.51 -13.37 -3.66
N LYS A 190 -18.74 -13.78 -4.00
CA LYS A 190 -19.78 -14.19 -3.05
C LYS A 190 -19.31 -15.31 -2.12
N ASP A 191 -18.59 -16.29 -2.66
CA ASP A 191 -18.14 -17.47 -1.93
C ASP A 191 -16.99 -17.11 -0.98
N CYS A 192 -16.19 -16.09 -1.30
CA CYS A 192 -15.14 -15.56 -0.43
C CYS A 192 -15.65 -14.73 0.75
N LEU A 193 -16.85 -14.15 0.65
CA LEU A 193 -17.40 -13.24 1.66
C LEU A 193 -18.23 -13.94 2.76
N GLU A 194 -18.54 -15.24 2.58
CA GLU A 194 -19.39 -16.04 3.47
C GLU A 194 -20.78 -15.39 3.75
N GLU A 195 -21.63 -16.00 4.59
CA GLU A 195 -23.03 -15.60 4.89
C GLU A 195 -23.22 -14.23 5.60
N TYR A 196 -22.33 -13.25 5.39
CA TYR A 196 -22.58 -11.89 5.83
C TYR A 196 -23.50 -11.18 4.83
N HIS A 197 -24.81 -11.35 5.04
CA HIS A 197 -25.92 -10.67 4.36
C HIS A 197 -25.52 -9.97 3.07
N VAL A 198 -25.26 -10.77 2.05
CA VAL A 198 -25.36 -10.33 0.68
C VAL A 198 -26.82 -9.96 0.47
N LEU A 199 -27.18 -8.72 0.78
CA LEU A 199 -28.27 -8.07 0.09
C LEU A 199 -27.76 -7.86 -1.33
N THR A 200 -27.82 -8.91 -2.16
CA THR A 200 -27.98 -8.74 -3.60
C THR A 200 -29.36 -8.12 -3.82
N GLY A 201 -29.50 -6.87 -3.42
CA GLY A 201 -30.60 -5.98 -3.71
C GLY A 201 -30.04 -4.87 -4.57
N TYR A 202 -29.60 -5.21 -5.78
CA TYR A 202 -29.35 -4.21 -6.80
C TYR A 202 -30.72 -3.72 -7.29
N GLU A 203 -31.43 -2.92 -6.49
CA GLU A 203 -32.53 -2.11 -6.97
C GLU A 203 -32.05 -0.66 -7.07
N PHE A 204 -31.68 -0.27 -8.30
CA PHE A 204 -31.52 1.12 -8.65
C PHE A 204 -32.88 1.82 -8.53
N LYS A 205 -33.16 2.46 -7.39
CA LYS A 205 -34.22 3.47 -7.28
C LYS A 205 -33.59 4.85 -7.15
N ARG A 206 -33.28 5.45 -8.32
CA ARG A 206 -33.12 6.90 -8.44
C ARG A 206 -34.46 7.54 -8.08
N THR A 207 -34.59 8.05 -6.86
CA THR A 207 -35.62 9.06 -6.56
C THR A 207 -34.89 10.37 -6.39
N ILE A 208 -34.58 11.02 -7.50
CA ILE A 208 -34.22 12.43 -7.49
C ILE A 208 -35.52 13.17 -7.24
N LYS A 209 -35.75 13.62 -6.01
CA LYS A 209 -36.70 14.70 -5.75
C LYS A 209 -35.90 16.00 -5.83
N TYR A 210 -36.20 16.78 -6.86
CA TYR A 210 -35.90 18.20 -6.84
C TYR A 210 -36.94 18.86 -5.93
N GLU A 211 -36.47 19.50 -4.86
CA GLU A 211 -37.16 20.67 -4.30
C GLU A 211 -36.40 21.92 -4.77
#